data_AF-A0A258VJC6-F1
#
_entry.id   AF-A0A258VJC6-F1
#
_cell.length_a   1.000
_cell.length_b   1.000
_cell.length_c   1.000
_cell.angle_alpha   90.00
_cell.angle_beta   90.00
_cell.angle_gamma   90.00
#
_symmetry.space_group_name_H-M   'P 1'
#
loop_
_entity.id
_entity.type
_entity.pdbx_description
1 polymer ?
#
loop_
_entity_poly.entity_id
_entity_poly.type
_entity_poly.pdbx_seq_one_letter_code
_entity_poly.pdbx_strand_id
1 'polypeptide(L)'
;IISKLTANITNVFNLNAAQGIQGYGDERPFQSFKTALTNPANTGFRRADAYLAVIIISDEDDFSHSAMTPALESLSGNSYLTDSRIHSVKSYTDWLDSYTNSTETIRNYSVNSITILDQACLDDLNTTFSRRMGTRLGQMADQTGGTKASLCGNFAQSLSLISDSVLALTSSFKLDREPLPETIRVVVNGVAVQQDSNNGWTYEASNWTVNFHGSAIPAADSSININFDPVTVK
;
A
#
# COMPACT_ATOMS: atom_id res chain seq x y z
N ILE A 1 0.97 -2.61 -17.36
CA ILE A 1 1.89 -2.90 -16.23
C ILE A 1 3.30 -2.43 -16.59
N ILE A 2 3.95 -1.66 -15.70
CA ILE A 2 5.38 -1.32 -15.81
C ILE A 2 6.16 -2.33 -14.97
N SER A 3 7.28 -2.85 -15.49
CA SER A 3 8.15 -3.82 -14.81
C SER A 3 9.62 -3.42 -14.95
N LYS A 4 10.53 -4.12 -14.25
CA LYS A 4 11.98 -3.94 -14.42
C LYS A 4 12.50 -4.19 -15.84
N LEU A 5 11.74 -4.92 -16.66
CA LEU A 5 12.07 -5.21 -18.05
C LEU A 5 11.48 -4.17 -19.02
N THR A 6 10.71 -3.21 -18.52
CA THR A 6 10.15 -2.14 -19.34
C THR A 6 11.27 -1.21 -19.78
N ALA A 7 11.58 -1.23 -21.08
CA ALA A 7 12.53 -0.32 -21.68
C ALA A 7 12.07 1.13 -21.49
N ASN A 8 13.02 2.03 -21.21
CA ASN A 8 12.77 3.46 -21.03
C ASN A 8 11.66 3.75 -19.98
N ILE A 9 11.83 3.15 -18.80
CA ILE A 9 10.84 3.15 -17.71
C ILE A 9 10.34 4.55 -17.35
N THR A 10 11.21 5.56 -17.35
CA THR A 10 10.87 6.95 -17.06
C THR A 10 9.85 7.50 -18.05
N ASN A 11 10.07 7.28 -19.35
CA ASN A 11 9.15 7.76 -20.38
C ASN A 11 7.80 7.04 -20.32
N VAL A 12 7.81 5.72 -20.08
CA VAL A 12 6.56 4.95 -19.94
C VAL A 12 5.79 5.38 -18.70
N PHE A 13 6.49 5.62 -17.58
CA PHE A 13 5.87 6.14 -16.36
C PHE A 13 5.25 7.52 -16.60
N ASN A 14 6.00 8.46 -17.19
CA ASN A 14 5.50 9.80 -17.48
C ASN A 14 4.28 9.78 -18.41
N LEU A 15 4.29 8.93 -19.44
CA LEU A 15 3.15 8.76 -20.33
C LEU A 15 1.92 8.26 -19.57
N ASN A 16 2.09 7.27 -18.69
CA ASN A 16 0.99 6.70 -17.92
C ASN A 16 0.48 7.62 -16.79
N ALA A 17 1.34 8.45 -16.22
CA ALA A 17 1.00 9.37 -15.15
C ALA A 17 0.36 10.67 -15.66
N ALA A 18 0.77 11.15 -16.84
CA ALA A 18 0.28 12.41 -17.43
C ALA A 18 -1.03 12.20 -18.24
N GLN A 19 -2.14 11.91 -17.56
CA GLN A 19 -3.42 11.59 -18.21
C GLN A 19 -4.38 12.79 -18.34
N GLY A 20 -4.02 13.97 -17.82
CA GLY A 20 -4.78 15.21 -17.96
C GLY A 20 -4.78 16.06 -16.68
N ILE A 21 -5.17 17.33 -16.80
CA ILE A 21 -5.29 18.29 -15.68
C ILE A 21 -6.69 18.92 -15.59
N GLN A 22 -7.65 18.39 -16.35
CA GLN A 22 -9.02 18.89 -16.40
C GLN A 22 -9.96 17.81 -15.88
N GLY A 23 -10.80 18.17 -14.90
CA GLY A 23 -11.71 17.23 -14.26
C GLY A 23 -12.55 17.90 -13.17
N TYR A 24 -13.35 17.09 -12.49
CA TYR A 24 -14.04 17.43 -11.27
C TYR A 24 -13.13 17.09 -10.07
N GLY A 25 -13.21 17.86 -8.98
CA GLY A 25 -12.55 17.57 -7.70
C GLY A 25 -13.19 16.41 -6.92
N ASP A 26 -14.26 15.79 -7.45
CA ASP A 26 -14.78 14.47 -7.04
C ASP A 26 -13.79 13.36 -7.44
N GLU A 27 -12.62 13.39 -6.82
CA GLU A 27 -11.56 12.41 -7.01
C GLU A 27 -11.87 11.13 -6.23
N ARG A 28 -11.51 9.98 -6.81
CA ARG A 28 -11.88 8.67 -6.26
C ARG A 28 -10.70 7.72 -6.18
N PRO A 29 -9.58 8.09 -5.52
CA PRO A 29 -8.39 7.27 -5.45
C PRO A 29 -8.66 5.86 -4.91
N PHE A 30 -9.64 5.65 -4.03
CA PHE A 30 -9.96 4.29 -3.55
C PHE A 30 -10.61 3.43 -4.62
N GLN A 31 -11.60 3.97 -5.32
CA GLN A 31 -12.20 3.29 -6.45
C GLN A 31 -11.20 3.12 -7.60
N SER A 32 -10.29 4.07 -7.79
CA SER A 32 -9.22 4.00 -8.79
C SER A 32 -8.27 2.84 -8.54
N PHE A 33 -7.71 2.68 -7.31
CA PHE A 33 -6.83 1.54 -7.06
C PHE A 33 -7.57 0.21 -7.14
N LYS A 34 -8.83 0.15 -6.67
CA LYS A 34 -9.65 -1.06 -6.75
C LYS A 34 -9.91 -1.45 -8.20
N THR A 35 -10.25 -0.47 -9.04
CA THR A 35 -10.45 -0.65 -10.48
C THR A 35 -9.16 -1.09 -11.15
N ALA A 36 -8.02 -0.47 -10.84
CA ALA A 36 -6.73 -0.84 -11.40
C ALA A 36 -6.35 -2.30 -11.07
N LEU A 37 -6.56 -2.74 -9.83
CA LEU A 37 -6.24 -4.09 -9.36
C LEU A 37 -7.19 -5.17 -9.90
N THR A 38 -8.44 -4.81 -10.21
CA THR A 38 -9.44 -5.75 -10.76
C THR A 38 -9.54 -5.72 -12.28
N ASN A 39 -8.89 -4.76 -12.95
CA ASN A 39 -8.93 -4.64 -14.39
C ASN A 39 -8.20 -5.83 -15.05
N PRO A 40 -8.85 -6.62 -15.92
CA PRO A 40 -8.22 -7.74 -16.63
C PRO A 40 -6.98 -7.35 -17.45
N ALA A 41 -6.84 -6.09 -17.88
CA ALA A 41 -5.64 -5.60 -18.56
C ALA A 41 -4.40 -5.55 -17.65
N ASN A 42 -4.59 -5.61 -16.33
CA ASN A 42 -3.54 -5.71 -15.32
C ASN A 42 -3.38 -7.13 -14.76
N THR A 43 -3.88 -8.15 -15.48
CA THR A 43 -3.60 -9.55 -15.13
C THR A 43 -2.09 -9.78 -14.99
N GLY A 44 -1.68 -10.40 -13.89
CA GLY A 44 -0.27 -10.65 -13.57
C GLY A 44 0.44 -9.53 -12.81
N PHE A 45 -0.22 -8.40 -12.54
CA PHE A 45 0.35 -7.34 -11.69
C PHE A 45 0.55 -7.84 -10.25
N ARG A 46 -0.50 -8.39 -9.62
CA ARG A 46 -0.43 -8.98 -8.29
C ARG A 46 0.10 -10.42 -8.40
N ARG A 47 1.24 -10.69 -7.76
CA ARG A 47 1.77 -12.05 -7.53
C ARG A 47 1.39 -12.47 -6.12
N ALA A 48 0.77 -13.64 -5.90
CA ALA A 48 0.16 -14.02 -4.61
C ALA A 48 1.12 -13.92 -3.40
N ASP A 49 2.40 -14.20 -3.62
CA ASP A 49 3.50 -14.18 -2.65
C ASP A 49 4.13 -12.78 -2.44
N ALA A 50 3.80 -11.79 -3.27
CA ALA A 50 4.36 -10.44 -3.17
C ALA A 50 3.55 -9.55 -2.21
N TYR A 51 4.24 -8.70 -1.47
CA TYR A 51 3.64 -7.61 -0.74
C TYR A 51 3.08 -6.54 -1.69
N LEU A 52 1.85 -6.09 -1.46
CA LEU A 52 1.21 -5.05 -2.27
C LEU A 52 1.36 -3.67 -1.63
N ALA A 53 2.19 -2.81 -2.20
CA ALA A 53 2.22 -1.40 -1.83
C ALA A 53 1.32 -0.58 -2.76
N VAL A 54 0.32 0.09 -2.21
CA VAL A 54 -0.45 1.13 -2.90
C VAL A 54 0.08 2.48 -2.44
N ILE A 55 0.37 3.38 -3.39
CA ILE A 55 0.82 4.75 -3.10
C ILE A 55 -0.17 5.69 -3.77
N ILE A 56 -0.91 6.45 -2.98
CA ILE A 56 -1.85 7.46 -3.43
C ILE A 56 -1.17 8.82 -3.32
N ILE A 57 -1.21 9.59 -4.40
CA ILE A 57 -0.72 10.96 -4.45
C ILE A 57 -1.91 11.79 -4.92
N SER A 58 -2.38 12.72 -4.10
CA SER A 58 -3.61 13.47 -4.35
C SER A 58 -3.57 14.83 -3.66
N ASP A 59 -4.01 15.88 -4.35
CA ASP A 59 -4.34 17.16 -3.73
C ASP A 59 -5.82 17.29 -3.36
N GLU A 60 -6.60 16.21 -3.53
CA GLU A 60 -7.98 16.07 -3.05
C GLU A 60 -8.14 14.91 -2.06
N ASP A 61 -9.27 14.87 -1.33
CA ASP A 61 -9.67 13.70 -0.54
C ASP A 61 -10.34 12.62 -1.40
N ASP A 62 -10.61 11.45 -0.81
CA ASP A 62 -11.36 10.40 -1.48
C ASP A 62 -12.88 10.62 -1.41
N PHE A 63 -13.53 10.76 -2.57
CA PHE A 63 -14.98 10.83 -2.74
C PHE A 63 -15.57 9.53 -3.27
N SER A 64 -14.90 8.38 -3.13
CA SER A 64 -15.36 7.15 -3.76
C SER A 64 -16.79 6.77 -3.35
N HIS A 65 -17.68 6.67 -4.34
CA HIS A 65 -19.11 6.41 -4.17
C HIS A 65 -19.73 5.79 -5.44
N SER A 66 -20.94 5.24 -5.32
CA SER A 66 -21.64 4.64 -6.47
C SER A 66 -22.54 5.60 -7.27
N ALA A 67 -23.02 6.70 -6.66
CA ALA A 67 -24.02 7.59 -7.27
C ALA A 67 -23.49 9.00 -7.59
N MET A 68 -23.44 9.39 -8.86
CA MET A 68 -22.84 10.66 -9.32
C MET A 68 -23.68 11.93 -9.13
N THR A 69 -24.95 11.84 -8.70
CA THR A 69 -25.84 13.01 -8.69
C THR A 69 -26.47 13.25 -7.32
N PRO A 70 -26.27 14.44 -6.70
CA PRO A 70 -25.21 15.42 -7.03
C PRO A 70 -23.80 14.87 -6.75
N ALA A 71 -22.77 15.42 -7.39
CA ALA A 71 -21.38 15.08 -7.08
C ALA A 71 -21.07 15.42 -5.61
N LEU A 72 -20.28 14.59 -4.91
CA LEU A 72 -20.05 14.81 -3.48
C LEU A 72 -19.18 16.04 -3.20
N GLU A 73 -18.35 16.44 -4.16
CA GLU A 73 -17.56 17.68 -4.08
C GLU A 73 -18.43 18.94 -3.90
N SER A 74 -19.68 18.92 -4.38
CA SER A 74 -20.58 20.07 -4.37
C SER A 74 -21.22 20.31 -3.00
N LEU A 75 -20.97 19.42 -2.04
CA LEU A 75 -21.43 19.57 -0.67
C LEU A 75 -20.58 20.63 0.07
N SER A 76 -21.24 21.39 0.93
CA SER A 76 -20.59 22.44 1.71
C SER A 76 -19.57 21.86 2.68
N GLY A 77 -18.36 22.42 2.70
CA GLY A 77 -17.33 22.02 3.68
C GLY A 77 -17.09 20.51 3.66
N ASN A 78 -17.02 19.89 4.83
CA ASN A 78 -16.70 18.47 4.97
C ASN A 78 -17.94 17.56 5.08
N SER A 79 -19.11 18.02 4.61
CA SER A 79 -20.36 17.25 4.70
C SER A 79 -20.30 15.89 3.98
N TYR A 80 -19.41 15.72 3.00
CA TYR A 80 -19.19 14.43 2.33
C TYR A 80 -18.67 13.34 3.29
N LEU A 81 -17.98 13.69 4.38
CA LEU A 81 -17.43 12.71 5.33
C LEU A 81 -18.52 11.89 6.05
N THR A 82 -19.73 12.43 6.14
CA THR A 82 -20.89 11.79 6.76
C THR A 82 -22.02 11.47 5.78
N ASP A 83 -21.81 11.70 4.47
CA ASP A 83 -22.81 11.43 3.45
C ASP A 83 -23.00 9.91 3.26
N SER A 84 -24.24 9.44 3.34
CA SER A 84 -24.56 8.01 3.21
C SER A 84 -24.14 7.35 1.89
N ARG A 85 -23.89 8.14 0.84
CA ARG A 85 -23.46 7.65 -0.48
C ARG A 85 -21.98 7.33 -0.51
N ILE A 86 -21.17 7.94 0.34
CA ILE A 86 -19.73 7.72 0.36
C ILE A 86 -19.44 6.30 0.84
N HIS A 87 -18.60 5.59 0.10
CA HIS A 87 -18.12 4.31 0.58
C HIS A 87 -17.23 4.54 1.82
N SER A 88 -17.34 3.70 2.83
CA SER A 88 -16.48 3.84 4.01
C SER A 88 -15.03 3.43 3.67
N VAL A 89 -14.04 4.01 4.36
CA VAL A 89 -12.64 3.53 4.29
C VAL A 89 -12.58 2.03 4.58
N LYS A 90 -13.35 1.58 5.57
CA LYS A 90 -13.45 0.16 5.96
C LYS A 90 -13.89 -0.75 4.81
N SER A 91 -14.82 -0.32 3.94
CA SER A 91 -15.24 -1.13 2.80
C SER A 91 -14.10 -1.44 1.82
N TYR A 92 -13.10 -0.57 1.75
CA TYR A 92 -11.92 -0.75 0.91
C TYR A 92 -10.82 -1.56 1.62
N THR A 93 -10.64 -1.40 2.93
CA THR A 93 -9.71 -2.26 3.69
C THR A 93 -10.21 -3.69 3.76
N ASP A 94 -11.51 -3.92 3.98
CA ASP A 94 -12.12 -5.25 3.94
C ASP A 94 -11.95 -5.89 2.54
N TRP A 95 -12.10 -5.09 1.49
CA TRP A 95 -11.87 -5.55 0.13
C TRP A 95 -10.39 -5.90 -0.13
N LEU A 96 -9.44 -5.06 0.31
CA LEU A 96 -8.00 -5.35 0.19
C LEU A 96 -7.60 -6.57 1.02
N ASP A 97 -8.17 -6.74 2.21
CA ASP A 97 -7.96 -7.90 3.07
C ASP A 97 -8.38 -9.18 2.32
N SER A 98 -9.59 -9.20 1.76
CA SER A 98 -10.06 -10.32 0.92
C SER A 98 -9.20 -10.52 -0.35
N TYR A 99 -8.87 -9.44 -1.06
CA TYR A 99 -8.12 -9.48 -2.32
C TYR A 99 -6.68 -10.00 -2.13
N THR A 100 -6.08 -9.74 -0.97
CA THR A 100 -4.71 -10.13 -0.65
C THR A 100 -4.60 -11.35 0.26
N ASN A 101 -5.74 -11.97 0.60
CA ASN A 101 -5.83 -13.06 1.58
C ASN A 101 -5.18 -12.67 2.92
N SER A 102 -5.44 -11.44 3.36
CA SER A 102 -4.94 -10.84 4.60
C SER A 102 -6.01 -10.81 5.69
N THR A 103 -5.59 -10.47 6.90
CA THR A 103 -6.48 -10.16 8.03
C THR A 103 -6.13 -8.78 8.57
N GLU A 104 -7.00 -8.17 9.39
CA GLU A 104 -6.77 -6.83 9.94
C GLU A 104 -5.46 -6.72 10.75
N THR A 105 -5.06 -7.80 11.42
CA THR A 105 -3.81 -7.85 12.20
C THR A 105 -2.60 -8.27 11.38
N ILE A 106 -2.81 -8.82 10.17
CA ILE A 106 -1.76 -9.39 9.33
C ILE A 106 -2.07 -9.02 7.88
N ARG A 107 -1.50 -7.91 7.42
CA ARG A 107 -1.69 -7.40 6.06
C ARG A 107 -0.46 -7.64 5.19
N ASN A 108 -0.67 -8.34 4.08
CA ASN A 108 0.30 -8.46 2.98
C ASN A 108 0.17 -7.29 1.98
N TYR A 109 -0.21 -6.12 2.50
CA TYR A 109 -0.33 -4.88 1.76
C TYR A 109 -0.28 -3.67 2.70
N SER A 110 0.05 -2.51 2.13
CA SER A 110 -0.14 -1.20 2.77
C SER A 110 -0.67 -0.21 1.74
N VAL A 111 -1.41 0.77 2.22
CA VAL A 111 -1.79 1.94 1.43
C VAL A 111 -1.07 3.14 2.03
N ASN A 112 -0.29 3.83 1.21
CA ASN A 112 0.49 5.00 1.57
C ASN A 112 -0.14 6.22 0.91
N SER A 113 -0.07 7.37 1.55
CA SER A 113 -0.65 8.61 1.03
C SER A 113 0.34 9.76 1.07
N ILE A 114 0.53 10.43 -0.07
CA ILE A 114 1.11 11.76 -0.18
C ILE A 114 -0.05 12.72 -0.45
N THR A 115 -0.45 13.49 0.56
CA THR A 115 -1.69 14.27 0.52
C THR A 115 -1.59 15.56 1.35
N ILE A 116 -2.60 16.42 1.26
CA ILE A 116 -2.73 17.59 2.14
C ILE A 116 -3.07 17.10 3.57
N LEU A 117 -2.13 17.26 4.50
CA LEU A 117 -2.22 16.75 5.89
C LEU A 117 -2.57 17.82 6.92
N ASP A 118 -2.38 19.10 6.61
CA ASP A 118 -2.60 20.21 7.53
C ASP A 118 -3.18 21.44 6.82
N GLN A 119 -3.66 22.39 7.64
CA GLN A 119 -4.29 23.61 7.15
C GLN A 119 -3.30 24.52 6.42
N ALA A 120 -2.02 24.54 6.83
CA ALA A 120 -1.02 25.39 6.19
C ALA A 120 -0.80 24.96 4.72
N CYS A 121 -0.63 23.66 4.50
CA CYS A 121 -0.54 23.09 3.15
C CYS A 121 -1.83 23.30 2.34
N LEU A 122 -3.00 23.18 2.99
CA LEU A 122 -4.27 23.45 2.33
C LEU A 122 -4.36 24.91 1.86
N ASP A 123 -4.01 25.86 2.73
CA ASP A 123 -4.04 27.29 2.43
C ASP A 123 -3.04 27.66 1.33
N ASP A 124 -1.84 27.09 1.36
CA ASP A 124 -0.79 27.27 0.35
C ASP A 124 -1.24 26.79 -1.04
N LEU A 125 -1.99 25.68 -1.08
CA LEU A 125 -2.47 25.12 -2.35
C LEU A 125 -3.75 25.80 -2.83
N ASN A 126 -4.64 26.24 -1.95
CA ASN A 126 -5.95 26.84 -2.25
C ASN A 126 -5.89 28.28 -2.79
N THR A 127 -5.06 28.50 -3.82
CA THR A 127 -4.89 29.78 -4.49
C THR A 127 -5.86 29.98 -5.64
N THR A 128 -6.01 28.96 -6.50
CA THR A 128 -6.80 29.03 -7.74
C THR A 128 -8.01 28.11 -7.70
N PHE A 129 -7.87 26.93 -7.10
CA PHE A 129 -8.91 25.92 -6.98
C PHE A 129 -9.09 25.56 -5.51
N SER A 130 -10.34 25.28 -5.12
CA SER A 130 -10.65 24.78 -3.79
C SER A 130 -10.33 23.29 -3.74
N ARG A 131 -9.45 22.92 -2.81
CA ARG A 131 -9.05 21.55 -2.52
C ARG A 131 -9.55 21.09 -1.17
N ARG A 132 -9.45 19.79 -0.91
CA ARG A 132 -9.77 19.17 0.38
C ARG A 132 -8.54 18.56 1.05
N MET A 133 -8.49 18.65 2.38
CA MET A 133 -7.54 17.84 3.15
C MET A 133 -7.84 16.35 2.93
N GLY A 134 -6.79 15.54 2.71
CA GLY A 134 -6.91 14.09 2.50
C GLY A 134 -7.20 13.33 3.78
N THR A 135 -8.33 13.62 4.41
CA THR A 135 -8.74 13.05 5.70
C THR A 135 -8.93 11.54 5.59
N ARG A 136 -9.66 11.10 4.55
CA ARG A 136 -9.91 9.67 4.31
C ARG A 136 -8.66 8.97 3.81
N LEU A 137 -7.83 9.65 3.02
CA LEU A 137 -6.53 9.12 2.59
C LEU A 137 -5.61 8.84 3.79
N GLY A 138 -5.52 9.78 4.73
CA GLY A 138 -4.79 9.59 5.98
C GLY A 138 -5.37 8.44 6.81
N GLN A 139 -6.70 8.37 6.94
CA GLN A 139 -7.36 7.26 7.64
C GLN A 139 -7.05 5.89 7.01
N MET A 140 -7.03 5.80 5.69
CA MET A 140 -6.67 4.57 4.97
C MET A 140 -5.22 4.16 5.23
N ALA A 141 -4.29 5.12 5.20
CA ALA A 141 -2.89 4.87 5.51
C ALA A 141 -2.72 4.37 6.94
N ASP A 142 -3.36 5.03 7.91
CA ASP A 142 -3.31 4.62 9.32
C ASP A 142 -3.89 3.22 9.52
N GLN A 143 -5.05 2.93 8.93
CA GLN A 143 -5.67 1.61 9.08
C GLN A 143 -4.78 0.52 8.52
N THR A 144 -4.14 0.75 7.37
CA THR A 144 -3.34 -0.27 6.65
C THR A 144 -1.88 -0.32 7.08
N GLY A 145 -1.48 0.44 8.10
CA GLY A 145 -0.09 0.52 8.56
C GLY A 145 0.86 1.15 7.55
N GLY A 146 0.34 1.96 6.62
CA GLY A 146 1.12 2.68 5.62
C GLY A 146 1.61 4.04 6.10
N THR A 147 2.36 4.71 5.25
CA THR A 147 2.96 6.03 5.52
C THR A 147 2.06 7.17 5.06
N LYS A 148 1.95 8.21 5.88
CA LYS A 148 1.38 9.51 5.53
C LYS A 148 2.48 10.53 5.32
N ALA A 149 2.51 11.15 4.15
CA ALA A 149 3.42 12.23 3.83
C ALA A 149 2.66 13.47 3.33
N SER A 150 3.21 14.64 3.61
CA SER A 150 2.60 15.91 3.19
C SER A 150 2.92 16.20 1.73
N LEU A 151 1.90 16.57 0.95
CA LEU A 151 2.05 16.99 -0.43
C LEU A 151 2.88 18.29 -0.56
N CYS A 152 2.82 19.17 0.45
CA CYS A 152 3.65 20.37 0.51
C CYS A 152 5.05 20.11 1.11
N GLY A 153 5.36 18.85 1.45
CA GLY A 153 6.65 18.44 1.98
C GLY A 153 7.69 18.14 0.90
N ASN A 154 8.84 17.62 1.33
CA ASN A 154 9.86 17.14 0.39
C ASN A 154 9.43 15.80 -0.24
N PHE A 155 9.12 15.83 -1.53
CA PHE A 155 8.64 14.67 -2.25
C PHE A 155 9.66 13.52 -2.31
N ALA A 156 10.94 13.82 -2.52
CA ALA A 156 12.00 12.81 -2.58
C ALA A 156 12.16 12.08 -1.23
N GLN A 157 12.13 12.82 -0.13
CA GLN A 157 12.16 12.25 1.21
C GLN A 157 10.92 11.39 1.49
N SER A 158 9.75 11.87 1.08
CA SER A 158 8.49 11.14 1.24
C SER A 158 8.52 9.80 0.49
N LEU A 159 9.02 9.78 -0.74
CA LEU A 159 9.20 8.54 -1.50
C LEU A 159 10.25 7.62 -0.89
N SER A 160 11.35 8.16 -0.35
CA SER A 160 12.35 7.36 0.38
C SER A 160 11.73 6.67 1.60
N LEU A 161 10.96 7.41 2.40
CA LEU A 161 10.28 6.87 3.58
C LEU A 161 9.29 5.77 3.22
N ILE A 162 8.49 5.98 2.16
CA ILE A 162 7.56 4.96 1.67
C ILE A 162 8.32 3.73 1.17
N SER A 163 9.43 3.93 0.43
CA SER A 163 10.27 2.83 -0.05
C SER A 163 10.85 2.02 1.11
N ASP A 164 11.42 2.68 2.11
CA ASP A 164 12.01 2.03 3.29
C ASP A 164 10.96 1.28 4.11
N SER A 165 9.77 1.87 4.27
CA SER A 165 8.63 1.23 4.93
C SER A 165 8.16 -0.03 4.19
N VAL A 166 8.02 0.05 2.86
CA VAL A 166 7.67 -1.11 2.05
C VAL A 166 8.75 -2.19 2.13
N LEU A 167 10.03 -1.83 2.12
CA LEU A 167 11.13 -2.79 2.26
C LEU A 167 11.08 -3.50 3.62
N ALA A 168 10.86 -2.77 4.72
CA ALA A 168 10.71 -3.36 6.05
C ALA A 168 9.48 -4.28 6.18
N LEU A 169 8.38 -3.93 5.50
CA LEU A 169 7.18 -4.77 5.48
C LEU A 169 7.37 -6.01 4.61
N THR A 170 8.15 -5.90 3.53
CA THR A 170 8.54 -7.04 2.69
C THR A 170 9.64 -7.91 3.31
N SER A 171 10.29 -7.46 4.39
CA SER A 171 11.29 -8.25 5.10
C SER A 171 10.66 -9.13 6.18
N SER A 172 9.32 -9.21 6.26
CA SER A 172 8.59 -9.98 7.27
C SER A 172 7.61 -10.94 6.61
N PHE A 173 7.73 -12.24 6.89
CA PHE A 173 6.97 -13.31 6.24
C PHE A 173 6.25 -14.17 7.27
N LYS A 174 4.93 -14.04 7.34
CA LYS A 174 4.11 -14.92 8.19
C LYS A 174 3.95 -16.30 7.55
N LEU A 175 4.13 -17.33 8.37
CA LEU A 175 3.97 -18.72 7.98
C LEU A 175 2.47 -19.10 7.98
N ASP A 176 2.11 -20.03 7.08
CA ASP A 176 0.73 -20.46 6.88
C ASP A 176 0.21 -21.40 7.99
N ARG A 177 1.12 -21.91 8.83
CA ARG A 177 0.87 -22.77 9.99
C ARG A 177 1.89 -22.50 11.09
N GLU A 178 1.55 -22.89 12.30
CA GLU A 178 2.48 -22.89 13.43
C GLU A 178 3.66 -23.85 13.14
N PRO A 179 4.89 -23.36 13.04
CA PRO A 179 6.07 -24.20 12.84
C PRO A 179 6.57 -24.80 14.15
N LEU A 180 7.27 -25.93 14.06
CA LEU A 180 8.31 -26.30 15.02
C LEU A 180 9.52 -25.37 14.76
N PRO A 181 9.85 -24.42 15.65
CA PRO A 181 10.80 -23.34 15.34
C PRO A 181 12.17 -23.82 14.87
N GLU A 182 12.67 -24.92 15.43
CA GLU A 182 13.96 -25.53 15.09
C GLU A 182 14.03 -26.14 13.68
N THR A 183 12.87 -26.31 13.04
CA THR A 183 12.76 -26.86 11.67
C THR A 183 12.69 -25.78 10.60
N ILE A 184 12.54 -24.50 11.00
CA ILE A 184 12.48 -23.39 10.05
C ILE A 184 13.81 -23.32 9.27
N ARG A 185 13.70 -23.37 7.95
CA ARG A 185 14.81 -23.20 7.00
C ARG A 185 14.45 -22.12 6.01
N VAL A 186 15.26 -21.06 6.00
CA VAL A 186 15.06 -19.89 5.13
C VAL A 186 16.11 -19.91 4.02
N VAL A 187 15.64 -19.83 2.78
CA VAL A 187 16.47 -19.80 1.56
C VAL A 187 16.05 -18.60 0.72
N VAL A 188 17.03 -17.78 0.33
CA VAL A 188 16.85 -16.61 -0.54
C VAL A 188 17.71 -16.80 -1.78
N ASN A 189 17.09 -16.80 -2.97
CA ASN A 189 17.75 -17.04 -4.25
C ASN A 189 18.61 -18.32 -4.28
N GLY A 190 18.14 -19.37 -3.61
CA GLY A 190 18.84 -20.65 -3.49
C GLY A 190 19.95 -20.70 -2.43
N VAL A 191 20.22 -19.59 -1.73
CA VAL A 191 21.23 -19.51 -0.67
C VAL A 191 20.56 -19.55 0.70
N ALA A 192 21.03 -20.45 1.57
CA ALA A 192 20.53 -20.54 2.95
C ALA A 192 20.90 -19.28 3.75
N VAL A 193 19.91 -18.67 4.41
CA VAL A 193 20.09 -17.52 5.29
C VAL A 193 20.11 -18.01 6.74
N GLN A 194 21.10 -17.56 7.50
CA GLN A 194 21.27 -17.96 8.90
C GLN A 194 20.27 -17.25 9.80
N GLN A 195 19.87 -17.92 10.89
CA GLN A 195 19.08 -17.30 11.94
C GLN A 195 20.01 -16.38 12.74
N ASP A 196 19.80 -15.07 12.63
CA ASP A 196 20.63 -14.05 13.26
C ASP A 196 19.82 -12.75 13.40
N SER A 197 19.88 -12.13 14.58
CA SER A 197 19.08 -10.94 14.90
C SER A 197 19.65 -9.63 14.34
N ASN A 198 20.87 -9.63 13.83
CA ASN A 198 21.53 -8.47 13.25
C ASN A 198 21.63 -8.57 11.71
N ASN A 199 21.94 -9.76 11.19
CA ASN A 199 22.17 -10.00 9.77
C ASN A 199 21.78 -11.43 9.38
N GLY A 200 20.47 -11.67 9.21
CA GLY A 200 19.90 -12.99 8.98
C GLY A 200 18.38 -12.94 9.08
N TRP A 201 17.79 -13.90 9.77
CA TRP A 201 16.38 -13.87 10.11
C TRP A 201 16.11 -14.19 11.59
N THR A 202 14.97 -13.74 12.11
CA THR A 202 14.41 -14.13 13.41
C THR A 202 12.99 -14.65 13.25
N TYR A 203 12.49 -15.37 14.25
CA TYR A 203 11.12 -15.87 14.28
C TYR A 203 10.35 -15.26 15.46
N GLU A 204 9.19 -14.68 15.18
CA GLU A 204 8.25 -14.13 16.15
C GLU A 204 7.10 -15.13 16.37
N ALA A 205 7.09 -15.76 17.54
CA ALA A 205 6.15 -16.83 17.86
C ALA A 205 4.71 -16.32 18.06
N SER A 206 4.52 -15.07 18.51
CA SER A 206 3.17 -14.53 18.77
C SER A 206 2.30 -14.44 17.52
N ASN A 207 2.91 -14.33 16.35
CA ASN A 207 2.22 -14.19 15.08
C ASN A 207 2.79 -15.07 13.96
N TRP A 208 3.67 -16.02 14.29
CA TRP A 208 4.31 -16.97 13.36
C TRP A 208 5.04 -16.29 12.19
N THR A 209 5.80 -15.23 12.47
CA THR A 209 6.45 -14.42 11.42
C THR A 209 7.95 -14.60 11.42
N VAL A 210 8.53 -14.77 10.23
CA VAL A 210 9.98 -14.72 9.98
C VAL A 210 10.35 -13.31 9.56
N ASN A 211 11.18 -12.62 10.33
CA ASN A 211 11.67 -11.27 10.04
C ASN A 211 13.12 -11.31 9.58
N PHE A 212 13.46 -10.68 8.47
CA PHE A 212 14.80 -10.56 7.93
C PHE A 212 15.49 -9.27 8.40
N HIS A 213 16.81 -9.34 8.59
CA HIS A 213 17.62 -8.25 9.16
C HIS A 213 18.89 -7.98 8.34
N GLY A 214 19.40 -6.75 8.45
CA GLY A 214 20.68 -6.35 7.86
C GLY A 214 20.74 -6.55 6.34
N SER A 215 21.86 -7.04 5.84
CA SER A 215 22.08 -7.38 4.43
C SER A 215 21.33 -8.65 3.96
N ALA A 216 20.72 -9.40 4.89
CA ALA A 216 19.91 -10.56 4.55
C ALA A 216 18.47 -10.21 4.14
N ILE A 217 18.05 -8.95 4.31
CA ILE A 217 16.78 -8.45 3.79
C ILE A 217 16.71 -8.71 2.28
N PRO A 218 15.76 -9.55 1.80
CA PRO A 218 15.72 -9.92 0.39
C PRO A 218 15.49 -8.69 -0.48
N ALA A 219 16.29 -8.54 -1.53
CA ALA A 219 16.05 -7.51 -2.53
C ALA A 219 14.75 -7.79 -3.29
N ALA A 220 14.18 -6.76 -3.91
CA ALA A 220 13.01 -6.91 -4.77
C ALA A 220 13.22 -8.05 -5.80
N ASP A 221 12.19 -8.88 -5.98
CA ASP A 221 12.16 -10.07 -6.85
C ASP A 221 13.04 -11.26 -6.43
N SER A 222 13.57 -11.25 -5.20
CA SER A 222 14.22 -12.45 -4.66
C SER A 222 13.23 -13.62 -4.55
N SER A 223 13.66 -14.81 -4.91
CA SER A 223 12.92 -16.04 -4.64
C SER A 223 13.14 -16.42 -3.17
N ILE A 224 12.08 -16.38 -2.37
CA ILE A 224 12.13 -16.69 -0.94
C ILE A 224 11.41 -18.01 -0.71
N ASN A 225 12.08 -18.94 -0.06
CA ASN A 225 11.52 -20.23 0.32
C ASN A 225 11.74 -20.43 1.82
N ILE A 226 10.64 -20.58 2.56
CA ILE A 226 10.65 -20.84 4.00
C ILE A 226 9.98 -22.18 4.23
N ASN A 227 10.78 -23.20 4.56
CA ASN A 227 10.28 -24.54 4.87
C ASN A 227 10.30 -24.77 6.37
N PHE A 228 9.33 -25.51 6.88
CA PHE A 228 9.22 -25.90 8.28
C PHE A 228 8.29 -27.11 8.43
N ASP A 229 8.45 -27.84 9.53
CA ASP A 229 7.50 -28.85 9.96
C ASP A 229 6.44 -28.19 10.85
N PRO A 230 5.14 -28.36 10.59
CA PRO A 230 4.08 -27.77 11.39
C PRO A 230 3.91 -28.53 12.73
N VAL A 231 3.51 -27.82 13.79
CA VAL A 231 3.18 -28.44 15.10
C VAL A 231 2.02 -29.44 14.98
N THR A 232 1.09 -29.18 14.07
CA THR A 232 -0.05 -30.06 13.80
C THR A 232 -0.05 -30.53 12.35
N VAL A 233 -0.30 -31.83 12.16
CA VAL A 233 -0.53 -32.43 10.84
C VAL A 233 -1.96 -32.11 10.40
N LYS A 234 -2.14 -31.75 9.13
CA LYS A 234 -3.47 -31.54 8.53
C LYS A 234 -4.21 -32.86 8.33
#